data_AF-A0A7S3TFL8-F1
#
_entry.id   AF-A0A7S3TFL8-F1
#
_cell.length_a   1.000
_cell.length_b   1.000
_cell.length_c   1.000
_cell.angle_alpha   90.00
_cell.angle_beta   90.00
_cell.angle_gamma   90.00
#
_symmetry.space_group_name_H-M   'P 1'
#
loop_
_entity.id
_entity.type
_entity.pdbx_description
1 polymer ?
#
loop_
_entity_poly.entity_id
_entity_poly.type
_entity_poly.pdbx_seq_one_letter_code
_entity_poly.pdbx_strand_id
1 'polypeptide(L)'
;EGQADWKVLAVNVDAPGPLAAARSMEDVERIAPGRVQECLQWIDDFKQSSGKGEAELHFEVHGTERARSIIEQDHASWKRLVAEAGQDGTARGHWIRSPEG
;
A
#
# COMPACT_ATOMS: atom_id res chain seq x y z
N GLU A 1 19.78 -3.63 -1.13
CA GLU A 1 18.89 -3.50 -2.32
C GLU A 1 17.78 -2.52 -1.97
N GLY A 2 17.78 -1.33 -2.60
CA GLY A 2 17.06 -0.14 -2.11
C GLY A 2 15.70 0.10 -2.76
N GLN A 3 14.85 -0.91 -2.85
CA GLN A 3 13.48 -0.75 -3.37
C GLN A 3 12.52 -0.45 -2.22
N ALA A 4 11.73 0.62 -2.35
CA ALA A 4 10.70 0.96 -1.38
C ALA A 4 9.46 0.07 -1.57
N ASP A 5 9.12 -0.71 -0.56
CA ASP A 5 7.91 -1.54 -0.50
C ASP A 5 6.86 -0.86 0.40
N TRP A 6 6.12 0.08 -0.18
CA TRP A 6 5.11 0.87 0.55
C TRP A 6 3.93 0.00 0.99
N LYS A 7 3.55 0.13 2.26
CA LYS A 7 2.34 -0.49 2.82
C LYS A 7 1.30 0.60 3.10
N VAL A 8 0.13 0.47 2.49
CA VAL A 8 -0.99 1.41 2.70
C VAL A 8 -1.94 0.82 3.73
N LEU A 9 -2.16 1.55 4.83
CA LEU A 9 -3.22 1.24 5.78
C LEU A 9 -4.52 1.90 5.30
N ALA A 10 -5.59 1.11 5.21
CA ALA A 10 -6.89 1.57 4.75
C ALA A 10 -7.99 1.15 5.74
N VAL A 11 -9.03 1.97 5.81
CA VAL A 11 -10.22 1.72 6.62
C VAL A 11 -11.40 1.52 5.67
N ASN A 12 -12.19 0.47 5.90
CA ASN A 12 -13.46 0.30 5.22
C ASN A 12 -14.48 1.29 5.79
N VAL A 13 -14.95 2.22 4.96
CA VAL A 13 -15.91 3.26 5.34
C VAL A 13 -17.33 2.73 5.54
N ASP A 14 -17.65 1.56 4.99
CA ASP A 14 -18.95 0.89 5.12
C ASP A 14 -18.96 -0.16 6.23
N ALA A 15 -17.83 -0.36 6.93
CA ALA A 15 -17.74 -1.35 8.00
C ALA A 15 -18.56 -0.91 9.22
N PRO A 16 -19.18 -1.87 9.94
CA PRO A 16 -19.75 -1.57 11.25
C PRO A 16 -18.62 -1.23 12.23
N GLY A 17 -18.83 -0.19 13.05
CA GLY A 17 -17.94 0.17 14.15
C GLY A 17 -17.26 1.53 14.00
N PRO A 18 -16.62 2.01 15.07
CA PRO A 18 -16.15 3.39 15.15
C PRO A 18 -14.97 3.69 14.23
N LEU A 19 -14.19 2.67 13.84
CA LEU A 19 -13.05 2.84 12.94
C LEU A 19 -13.46 3.36 11.56
N ALA A 20 -14.66 3.06 11.07
CA ALA A 20 -15.15 3.54 9.75
C ALA A 20 -15.16 5.08 9.64
N ALA A 21 -15.25 5.78 10.78
CA ALA A 21 -15.22 7.24 10.88
C ALA A 21 -13.80 7.83 10.96
N ALA A 22 -12.75 7.02 11.14
CA ALA A 22 -11.39 7.51 11.26
C ALA A 22 -10.91 8.15 9.95
N ARG A 23 -10.26 9.32 10.05
CA ARG A 23 -9.72 10.05 8.89
C ARG A 23 -8.23 10.37 9.00
N SER A 24 -7.60 10.03 10.13
CA SER A 24 -6.16 10.18 10.34
C SER A 24 -5.61 9.06 11.22
N MET A 25 -4.28 9.00 11.36
CA MET A 25 -3.62 8.03 12.24
C MET A 25 -3.96 8.31 13.73
N GLU A 26 -4.11 9.58 14.10
CA GLU A 26 -4.51 9.99 15.44
C GLU A 26 -5.94 9.56 15.77
N ASP A 27 -6.85 9.63 14.80
CA ASP A 27 -8.21 9.08 14.97
C ASP A 27 -8.17 7.57 15.21
N VAL A 28 -7.36 6.83 14.45
CA VAL A 28 -7.20 5.38 14.63
C VAL A 28 -6.70 5.07 16.04
N GLU A 29 -5.64 5.74 16.49
CA GLU A 29 -5.08 5.51 17.84
C GLU A 29 -6.06 5.91 18.95
N ARG A 30 -6.86 6.97 18.76
CA ARG A 30 -7.90 7.37 19.72
C ARG A 30 -9.06 6.38 19.78
N ILE A 31 -9.47 5.83 18.64
CA ILE A 31 -10.63 4.93 18.52
C ILE A 31 -10.26 3.49 18.88
N ALA A 32 -9.06 3.06 18.50
CA ALA A 32 -8.53 1.72 18.72
C ALA A 32 -7.04 1.82 19.11
N PRO A 33 -6.75 2.13 20.39
CA PRO A 33 -5.38 2.28 20.87
C PRO A 33 -4.53 1.04 20.61
N GLY A 34 -3.31 1.23 20.12
CA GLY A 34 -2.36 0.15 19.80
C GLY A 34 -2.59 -0.55 18.46
N ARG A 35 -3.67 -0.25 17.73
CA ARG A 35 -3.99 -0.93 16.47
C ARG A 35 -2.90 -0.77 15.40
N VAL A 36 -2.29 0.41 15.32
CA VAL A 36 -1.22 0.68 14.34
C VAL A 36 -0.01 -0.20 14.62
N GLN A 37 0.35 -0.35 15.89
CA GLN A 37 1.49 -1.14 16.35
C GLN A 37 1.24 -2.63 16.10
N GLU A 38 0.01 -3.12 16.34
CA GLU A 38 -0.39 -4.48 15.97
C GLU A 38 -0.20 -4.75 14.47
N CYS A 39 -0.58 -3.80 13.61
CA CYS A 39 -0.38 -3.92 12.17
C CYS A 39 1.11 -3.93 11.80
N LEU A 40 1.92 -3.07 12.40
CA LEU A 40 3.37 -3.04 12.14
C LEU A 40 4.05 -4.35 12.56
N GLN A 41 3.71 -4.88 13.74
CA GLN A 41 4.22 -6.16 14.22
C GLN A 41 3.83 -7.31 13.28
N TRP A 42 2.56 -7.35 12.84
CA TRP A 42 2.10 -8.37 11.91
C TRP A 42 2.86 -8.34 10.57
N ILE A 43 3.18 -7.14 10.05
CA ILE A 43 3.96 -6.98 8.81
C ILE A 43 5.40 -7.48 9.03
N ASP A 44 6.00 -7.22 10.20
CA ASP A 44 7.33 -7.70 10.55
C ASP A 44 7.37 -9.23 10.64
N ASP A 45 6.45 -9.82 11.39
CA ASP A 45 6.32 -11.28 11.55
C ASP A 45 6.11 -11.98 10.19
N PHE A 46 5.29 -11.37 9.32
CA PHE A 46 5.07 -11.87 7.96
C PHE A 46 6.34 -11.85 7.10
N LYS A 47 7.17 -10.80 7.22
CA LYS A 47 8.45 -10.70 6.48
C LYS A 47 9.46 -11.73 6.98
N GLN A 48 9.56 -11.91 8.29
CA GLN A 48 10.46 -12.90 8.91
C GLN A 48 10.09 -14.32 8.49
N SER A 49 8.80 -14.67 8.54
CA SER A 49 8.32 -16.00 8.11
C SER A 49 8.47 -16.25 6.60
N SER A 50 8.44 -15.20 5.77
CA SER A 50 8.61 -15.30 4.32
C SER A 50 10.06 -15.53 3.86
N GLY A 51 11.03 -15.65 4.79
CA GLY A 51 12.44 -15.86 4.46
C GLY A 51 13.15 -14.65 3.84
N LYS A 52 12.47 -13.49 3.79
CA LYS A 52 13.02 -12.21 3.30
C LYS A 52 13.68 -11.39 4.42
N GLY A 53 14.16 -12.07 5.46
CA GLY A 53 14.59 -11.51 6.77
C GLY A 53 15.76 -10.53 6.76
N GLU A 54 16.18 -10.02 5.60
CA GLU A 54 17.22 -9.00 5.46
C GLU A 54 16.66 -7.57 5.31
N ALA A 55 15.36 -7.40 5.06
CA ALA A 55 14.75 -6.09 4.88
C ALA A 55 14.27 -5.49 6.21
N GLU A 56 15.07 -4.61 6.81
CA GLU A 56 14.67 -3.80 7.96
C GLU A 56 13.37 -3.04 7.64
N LEU A 57 12.35 -3.21 8.48
CA LEU A 57 11.15 -2.39 8.41
C LEU A 57 11.53 -0.96 8.81
N HIS A 58 11.46 -0.05 7.84
CA HIS A 58 11.43 1.37 8.15
C HIS A 58 10.09 1.66 8.83
N PHE A 59 10.10 1.75 10.16
CA PHE A 59 8.90 1.97 11.00
C PHE A 59 8.30 3.39 10.88
N GLU A 60 8.67 4.16 9.86
CA GLU A 60 8.10 5.49 9.67
C GLU A 60 6.67 5.38 9.13
N VAL A 61 5.70 5.70 9.98
CA VAL A 61 4.31 5.81 9.59
C VAL A 61 4.06 7.23 9.10
N HIS A 62 3.60 7.36 7.86
CA HIS A 62 3.27 8.65 7.26
C HIS A 62 1.77 8.94 7.29
N GLY A 63 1.42 10.22 7.26
CA GLY A 63 0.03 10.70 7.17
C GLY A 63 -0.63 10.44 5.81
N THR A 64 -1.94 10.71 5.74
CA THR A 64 -2.80 10.41 4.59
C THR A 64 -2.37 11.13 3.32
N GLU A 65 -1.84 12.35 3.41
CA GLU A 65 -1.37 13.14 2.26
C GLU A 65 -0.19 12.47 1.56
N ARG A 66 0.74 11.90 2.33
CA ARG A 66 1.89 11.18 1.79
C ARG A 66 1.44 9.89 1.10
N ALA A 67 0.55 9.13 1.74
CA ALA A 67 -0.03 7.93 1.16
C ALA A 67 -0.76 8.24 -0.16
N ARG A 68 -1.58 9.30 -0.19
CA ARG A 68 -2.28 9.74 -1.40
C ARG A 68 -1.31 10.12 -2.52
N SER A 69 -0.26 10.89 -2.20
CA SER A 69 0.77 11.26 -3.18
C SER A 69 1.47 10.04 -3.79
N ILE A 70 1.77 9.01 -3.00
CA ILE A 70 2.39 7.77 -3.49
C ILE A 70 1.42 7.03 -4.42
N ILE A 71 0.16 6.86 -3.99
CA ILE A 71 -0.89 6.21 -4.81
C ILE A 71 -1.08 6.91 -6.14
N GLU A 72 -1.12 8.25 -6.16
CA GLU A 72 -1.25 9.03 -7.39
C GLU A 72 -0.05 8.86 -8.33
N GLN A 73 1.17 8.81 -7.79
CA GLN A 73 2.39 8.57 -8.56
C GLN A 73 2.44 7.17 -9.16
N ASP A 74 2.07 6.16 -8.37
CA ASP A 74 2.01 4.76 -8.82
C ASP A 74 0.91 4.58 -9.87
N HIS A 75 -0.25 5.23 -9.69
CA HIS A 75 -1.33 5.21 -10.67
C HIS A 75 -0.93 5.90 -11.98
N ALA A 76 -0.21 7.02 -11.93
CA ALA A 76 0.33 7.68 -13.11
C ALA A 76 1.35 6.80 -13.83
N SER A 77 2.22 6.11 -13.08
CA SER A 77 3.20 5.17 -13.62
C SER A 77 2.52 3.96 -14.28
N TRP A 78 1.46 3.43 -13.66
CA TRP A 78 0.65 2.36 -14.23
C TRP A 78 -0.04 2.79 -15.53
N LYS A 79 -0.65 3.98 -15.58
CA LYS A 79 -1.26 4.50 -16.84
C LYS A 79 -0.25 4.60 -17.97
N ARG A 80 0.97 5.07 -17.69
CA ARG A 80 2.04 5.12 -18.69
C ARG A 80 2.41 3.72 -19.17
N LEU A 81 2.58 2.77 -18.25
CA LEU A 81 2.87 1.38 -18.58
C LEU A 81 1.78 0.75 -19.47
N VAL A 82 0.51 1.00 -19.16
CA VAL A 82 -0.62 0.53 -19.97
C VAL A 82 -0.64 1.21 -21.35
N ALA A 83 -0.38 2.52 -21.42
CA ALA A 83 -0.33 3.25 -22.69
C ALA A 83 0.87 2.84 -23.58
N GLU A 84 1.95 2.32 -22.98
CA GLU A 84 3.09 1.73 -23.68
C GLU A 84 2.79 0.34 -24.25
N ALA A 85 1.66 -0.30 -23.88
CA ALA A 85 1.35 -1.65 -24.31
C ALA A 85 1.12 -1.71 -25.83
N GLY A 86 1.83 -2.62 -26.50
CA GLY A 86 1.68 -2.89 -27.92
C GLY A 86 0.37 -3.61 -28.26
N GLN A 87 0.14 -3.85 -29.55
CA GLN A 87 -1.04 -4.60 -30.02
C GLN A 87 -1.10 -6.05 -29.49
N ASP A 88 0.05 -6.60 -29.08
CA ASP A 88 0.18 -7.91 -28.45
C ASP A 88 -0.15 -7.90 -26.94
N GLY A 89 -0.52 -6.72 -26.40
CA GLY A 89 -0.83 -6.53 -24.99
C GLY A 89 0.40 -6.54 -24.09
N THR A 90 1.61 -6.35 -24.63
CA THR A 90 2.84 -6.34 -23.83
C THR A 90 3.43 -4.94 -23.70
N ALA A 91 3.93 -4.61 -22.51
CA ALA A 91 4.75 -3.43 -22.26
C ALA A 91 6.02 -3.85 -21.52
N ARG A 92 7.18 -3.34 -21.95
CA ARG A 92 8.49 -3.62 -21.33
C ARG A 92 8.80 -5.12 -21.18
N GLY A 93 8.35 -5.94 -22.12
CA GLY A 93 8.56 -7.40 -22.11
C GLY A 93 7.62 -8.19 -21.18
N HIS A 94 6.61 -7.54 -20.60
CA HIS A 94 5.63 -8.16 -19.72
C HIS A 94 4.21 -7.99 -20.27
N TRP A 95 3.39 -9.03 -20.12
CA TRP A 95 1.98 -8.95 -20.47
C TRP A 95 1.24 -8.00 -19.51
N ILE A 96 0.52 -7.04 -20.09
CA ILE A 96 -0.34 -6.09 -19.38
C ILE A 96 -1.78 -6.44 -19.73
N ARG A 97 -2.62 -6.68 -18.72
CA ARG A 97 -4.05 -6.88 -18.95
C ARG A 97 -4.63 -5.64 -19.62
N SER A 98 -5.21 -5.79 -20.81
CA SER A 98 -5.92 -4.70 -21.48
C SER A 98 -7.10 -4.26 -20.61
N PRO A 99 -7.30 -2.94 -20.39
CA PRO A 99 -8.46 -2.45 -19.63
C PRO A 99 -9.81 -2.79 -20.29
N GLU A 100 -9.81 -3.16 -21.58
CA GLU A 100 -11.01 -3.40 -22.38
C GLU A 100 -11.34 -4.91 -22.58
N GLY A 101 -10.85 -5.79 -21.69
CA GLY A 101 -11.06 -7.24 -21.73
C GLY A 101 -11.84 -7.81 -20.55
#